data_AF-A0A1B6FFP0-F1
#
_entry.id   AF-A0A1B6FFP0-F1
#
_cell.length_a   1.000
_cell.length_b   1.000
_cell.length_c   1.000
_cell.angle_alpha   90.00
_cell.angle_beta   90.00
_cell.angle_gamma   90.00
#
_symmetry.space_group_name_H-M   'P 1'
#
loop_
_entity.id
_entity.type
_entity.pdbx_description
1 polymer ?
#
loop_
_entity_poly.entity_id
_entity_poly.type
_entity_poly.pdbx_seq_one_letter_code
_entity_poly.pdbx_strand_id
1 'polypeptide(L)'
;QVKVVTFIDDLIVERQDAKMTQLEALSINETSAEKNEAEERLKQYKQVDLEKTLQEQQWCQHLVKLLKRELLSKSMLDMEDVYSVHSPDLDVVEKLTRAMVSLVEPCRQEFLADPHVEKLILGLIQWLKGLALGEVDETDGDGYYSGLAEQVKSLGSRLGFFHTNHT
;
A
#
# COMPACT_ATOMS: atom_id res chain seq x y z
N GLN A 1 -10.56 9.67 -10.92
CA GLN A 1 -10.46 8.97 -9.63
C GLN A 1 -9.00 8.61 -9.33
N VAL A 2 -8.26 7.96 -10.25
CA VAL A 2 -6.81 7.67 -10.07
C VAL A 2 -6.00 8.90 -9.61
N LYS A 3 -6.18 10.08 -10.21
CA LYS A 3 -5.46 11.30 -9.80
C LYS A 3 -5.63 11.70 -8.32
N VAL A 4 -6.80 11.46 -7.73
CA VAL A 4 -7.05 11.80 -6.31
C VAL A 4 -6.43 10.74 -5.40
N VAL A 5 -6.45 9.47 -5.83
CA VAL A 5 -5.76 8.37 -5.14
C VAL A 5 -4.25 8.58 -5.18
N THR A 6 -3.70 8.95 -6.34
CA THR A 6 -2.28 9.28 -6.50
C THR A 6 -1.91 10.46 -5.61
N PHE A 7 -2.67 11.55 -5.65
CA PHE A 7 -2.39 12.70 -4.78
C PHE A 7 -2.41 12.33 -3.28
N ILE A 8 -3.34 11.48 -2.85
CA ILE A 8 -3.41 11.03 -1.46
C ILE A 8 -2.28 10.07 -1.11
N ASP A 9 -1.94 9.15 -2.01
CA ASP A 9 -0.77 8.30 -1.87
C ASP A 9 0.50 9.14 -1.74
N ASP A 10 0.70 10.13 -2.62
CA ASP A 10 1.83 11.06 -2.58
C ASP A 10 1.93 11.78 -1.22
N LEU A 11 0.82 12.35 -0.72
CA LEU A 11 0.80 13.03 0.59
C LEU A 11 1.12 12.07 1.76
N ILE A 12 0.64 10.83 1.67
CA ILE A 12 0.84 9.82 2.70
C ILE A 12 2.29 9.33 2.69
N VAL A 13 2.84 9.04 1.52
CA VAL A 13 4.22 8.60 1.30
C VAL A 13 5.18 9.69 1.75
N GLU A 14 5.00 10.93 1.30
CA GLU A 14 5.85 12.06 1.71
C GLU A 14 5.87 12.25 3.23
N ARG A 15 4.71 12.11 3.89
CA ARG A 15 4.64 12.18 5.35
C ARG A 15 5.42 11.04 6.02
N GLN A 16 5.38 9.84 5.44
CA GLN A 16 6.02 8.66 6.01
C GLN A 16 7.53 8.69 5.81
N ASP A 17 7.99 9.17 4.66
CA ASP A 17 9.40 9.46 4.39
C ASP A 17 9.93 10.51 5.37
N ALA A 18 9.20 11.61 5.57
CA ALA A 18 9.57 12.62 6.57
C ALA A 18 9.67 12.02 7.99
N LYS A 19 8.81 11.06 8.34
CA LYS A 19 8.86 10.35 9.62
C LYS A 19 10.08 9.42 9.71
N MET A 20 10.41 8.71 8.63
CA MET A 20 11.58 7.84 8.58
C MET A 20 12.87 8.65 8.71
N THR A 21 13.01 9.72 7.93
CA THR A 21 14.17 10.64 8.02
C THR A 21 14.33 11.22 9.43
N GLN A 22 13.23 11.58 10.10
CA GLN A 22 13.31 12.02 11.50
C GLN A 22 13.81 10.90 12.43
N LEU A 23 13.31 9.67 12.28
CA LEU A 23 13.72 8.51 13.08
C LEU A 23 15.20 8.16 12.86
N GLU A 24 15.65 8.18 11.61
CA GLU A 24 17.04 7.95 11.22
C GLU A 24 17.95 9.01 11.84
N ALA A 25 17.60 10.30 11.69
CA ALA A 25 18.36 11.41 12.24
C ALA A 25 18.45 11.39 13.78
N LEU A 26 17.40 10.91 14.47
CA LEU A 26 17.42 10.67 15.92
C LEU A 26 18.36 9.53 16.30
N SER A 27 18.47 8.49 15.48
CA SER A 27 19.33 7.33 15.73
C SER A 27 20.83 7.66 15.62
N ILE A 28 21.20 8.58 14.74
CA ILE A 28 22.59 9.00 14.48
C ILE A 28 22.98 10.29 15.22
N ASN A 29 22.08 10.85 16.04
CA ASN A 29 22.30 12.09 16.79
C ASN A 29 22.73 13.28 15.90
N GLU A 30 22.30 13.28 14.64
CA GLU A 30 22.69 14.28 13.65
C GLU A 30 21.69 15.45 13.62
N THR A 31 22.23 16.65 13.42
CA THR A 31 21.47 17.88 13.19
C THR A 31 21.76 18.38 11.79
N SER A 32 21.16 17.70 10.80
CA SER A 32 21.27 18.07 9.38
C SER A 32 20.14 19.01 8.94
N ALA A 33 20.34 19.71 7.82
CA ALA A 33 19.28 20.50 7.19
C ALA A 33 18.06 19.63 6.81
N GLU A 34 18.32 18.38 6.40
CA GLU A 34 17.30 17.39 6.04
C GLU A 34 16.40 17.03 7.23
N LYS A 35 16.97 16.90 8.44
CA LYS A 35 16.18 16.70 9.66
C LYS A 35 15.22 17.86 9.92
N ASN A 36 15.70 19.09 9.82
CA ASN A 36 14.87 20.28 10.07
C ASN A 36 13.74 20.39 9.02
N GLU A 37 14.03 20.04 7.77
CA GLU A 37 13.05 19.99 6.68
C GLU A 37 11.99 18.90 6.92
N ALA A 38 12.40 17.70 7.33
CA ALA A 38 11.50 16.61 7.68
C ALA A 38 10.62 16.96 8.90
N GLU A 39 11.17 17.61 9.92
CA GLU A 39 10.43 18.08 11.09
C GLU A 39 9.35 19.11 10.73
N GLU A 40 9.68 20.08 9.87
CA GLU A 40 8.70 21.08 9.43
C GLU A 40 7.62 20.46 8.54
N ARG A 41 7.96 19.52 7.64
CA ARG A 41 6.95 18.74 6.88
C ARG A 41 6.00 17.98 7.81
N LEU A 42 6.52 17.26 8.80
CA LEU A 42 5.70 16.53 9.77
C LEU A 42 4.79 17.47 10.57
N LYS A 43 5.27 18.67 10.90
CA LYS A 43 4.48 19.70 11.57
C LYS A 43 3.35 20.23 10.69
N GLN A 44 3.61 20.46 9.40
CA GLN A 44 2.57 20.84 8.43
C GLN A 44 1.51 19.74 8.31
N TYR A 45 1.93 18.48 8.18
CA TYR A 45 0.99 17.34 8.15
C TYR A 45 0.16 17.20 9.43
N LYS A 46 0.73 17.53 10.59
CA LYS A 46 -0.01 17.59 11.87
C LYS A 46 -1.02 18.74 11.90
N GLN A 47 -0.69 19.90 11.34
CA GLN A 47 -1.59 21.07 11.30
C GLN A 47 -2.83 20.82 10.43
N VAL A 48 -2.68 20.04 9.36
CA VAL A 48 -3.79 19.67 8.45
C VAL A 48 -4.58 18.47 8.99
N ASP A 49 -4.14 17.86 10.10
CA ASP A 49 -4.71 16.64 10.68
C ASP A 49 -5.03 15.59 9.60
N LEU A 50 -4.03 15.33 8.74
CA LEU A 50 -4.22 14.60 7.49
C LEU A 50 -4.85 13.22 7.72
N GLU A 51 -4.41 12.48 8.75
CA GLU A 51 -4.97 11.17 9.08
C GLU A 51 -6.44 11.25 9.46
N LYS A 52 -6.82 12.22 10.31
CA LYS A 52 -8.21 12.42 10.70
C LYS A 52 -9.06 12.87 9.52
N THR A 53 -8.54 13.78 8.69
CA THR A 53 -9.23 14.22 7.47
C THR A 53 -9.47 13.06 6.51
N LEU A 54 -8.49 12.16 6.35
CA LEU A 54 -8.65 10.97 5.52
C LEU A 54 -9.72 10.01 6.09
N GLN A 55 -9.73 9.79 7.41
CA GLN A 55 -10.76 9.00 8.07
C GLN A 55 -12.16 9.62 7.93
N GLU A 56 -12.31 10.91 8.23
CA GLU A 56 -13.59 11.64 8.17
C GLU A 56 -14.19 11.64 6.76
N GLN A 57 -13.35 11.71 5.74
CA GLN A 57 -13.75 11.68 4.33
C GLN A 57 -13.92 10.25 3.78
N GLN A 58 -13.98 9.23 4.65
CA GLN A 58 -14.21 7.83 4.29
C GLN A 58 -13.15 7.25 3.34
N TRP A 59 -11.93 7.80 3.31
CA TRP A 59 -10.88 7.33 2.41
C TRP A 59 -10.48 5.90 2.68
N CYS A 60 -10.44 5.48 3.95
CA CYS A 60 -10.15 4.10 4.33
C CYS A 60 -11.04 3.09 3.59
N GLN A 61 -12.36 3.32 3.60
CA GLN A 61 -13.31 2.45 2.90
C GLN A 61 -13.22 2.59 1.38
N HIS A 62 -12.89 3.79 0.90
CA HIS A 62 -12.73 4.05 -0.52
C HIS A 62 -11.55 3.29 -1.11
N LEU A 63 -10.42 3.18 -0.39
CA LEU A 63 -9.25 2.41 -0.82
C LEU A 63 -9.58 0.93 -1.05
N VAL A 64 -10.30 0.30 -0.12
CA VAL A 64 -10.73 -1.10 -0.27
C VAL A 64 -11.66 -1.27 -1.46
N LYS A 65 -12.63 -0.36 -1.65
CA LYS A 65 -13.55 -0.38 -2.79
C LYS A 65 -12.83 -0.20 -4.13
N LEU A 66 -11.83 0.68 -4.18
CA LEU A 66 -11.03 0.92 -5.38
C LEU A 66 -10.16 -0.28 -5.72
N LEU A 67 -9.47 -0.85 -4.72
CA LEU A 67 -8.66 -2.05 -4.92
C LEU A 67 -9.53 -3.21 -5.40
N LYS A 68 -10.68 -3.43 -4.75
CA LYS A 68 -11.66 -4.43 -5.18
C LYS A 68 -12.13 -4.18 -6.61
N ARG A 69 -12.45 -2.94 -6.97
CA ARG A 69 -12.87 -2.60 -8.34
C ARG A 69 -11.76 -2.89 -9.35
N GLU A 70 -10.52 -2.51 -9.06
CA GLU A 70 -9.39 -2.74 -9.97
C GLU A 70 -9.17 -4.23 -10.20
N LEU A 71 -9.21 -5.05 -9.14
CA LEU A 71 -8.99 -6.49 -9.23
C LEU A 71 -10.20 -7.26 -9.83
N LEU A 72 -11.43 -6.78 -9.61
CA LEU A 72 -12.66 -7.42 -10.12
C LEU A 72 -13.01 -7.01 -11.55
N SER A 73 -12.76 -5.77 -11.96
CA SER A 73 -13.12 -5.27 -13.29
C SER A 73 -12.35 -5.93 -14.44
N LYS A 74 -11.39 -6.78 -14.08
CA LYS A 74 -10.27 -7.21 -14.92
C LYS A 74 -9.94 -8.71 -14.75
N SER A 75 -10.89 -9.45 -14.18
CA SER A 75 -10.85 -10.90 -13.89
C SER A 75 -9.51 -11.41 -13.35
N MET A 76 -9.29 -11.22 -12.05
CA MET A 76 -8.48 -12.16 -11.27
C MET A 76 -9.32 -13.32 -10.68
N LEU A 77 -10.64 -13.35 -10.89
CA LEU A 77 -11.54 -14.32 -10.27
C LEU A 77 -12.07 -15.41 -11.20
N ASP A 78 -12.06 -15.22 -12.52
CA ASP A 78 -12.55 -16.22 -13.48
C ASP A 78 -11.42 -16.66 -14.41
N MET A 79 -10.97 -17.89 -14.20
CA MET A 79 -9.91 -18.58 -14.94
C MET A 79 -10.41 -19.18 -16.29
N GLU A 80 -11.47 -18.61 -16.89
CA GLU A 80 -12.19 -19.26 -17.99
C GLU A 80 -12.28 -18.48 -19.32
N ASP A 81 -11.73 -17.26 -19.44
CA ASP A 81 -11.82 -16.50 -20.70
C ASP A 81 -10.44 -16.02 -21.21
N VAL A 82 -9.91 -16.73 -22.21
CA VAL A 82 -8.48 -16.75 -22.60
C VAL A 82 -8.06 -15.63 -23.57
N TYR A 83 -8.96 -14.73 -24.00
CA TYR A 83 -8.63 -13.77 -25.07
C TYR A 83 -8.85 -12.28 -24.79
N SER A 84 -9.30 -11.88 -23.60
CA SER A 84 -9.29 -10.45 -23.22
C SER A 84 -9.32 -10.24 -21.69
N VAL A 85 -8.44 -10.92 -20.96
CA VAL A 85 -8.18 -10.55 -19.56
C VAL A 85 -7.35 -9.27 -19.58
N HIS A 86 -8.00 -8.12 -19.43
CA HIS A 86 -7.28 -6.92 -19.08
C HIS A 86 -6.65 -7.15 -17.71
N SER A 87 -5.34 -7.31 -17.61
CA SER A 87 -4.68 -7.41 -16.32
C SER A 87 -4.93 -6.15 -15.48
N PRO A 88 -5.06 -6.27 -14.15
CA PRO A 88 -5.10 -5.11 -13.26
C PRO A 88 -4.01 -4.10 -13.61
N ASP A 89 -4.35 -2.82 -13.57
CA ASP A 89 -3.36 -1.76 -13.75
C ASP A 89 -2.42 -1.76 -12.54
N LEU A 90 -1.21 -2.25 -12.77
CA LEU A 90 -0.21 -2.46 -11.74
C LEU A 90 0.17 -1.16 -11.01
N ASP A 91 0.25 -0.02 -11.70
CA ASP A 91 0.56 1.28 -11.10
C ASP A 91 -0.56 1.68 -10.11
N VAL A 92 -1.81 1.44 -10.50
CA VAL A 92 -2.96 1.69 -9.62
C VAL A 92 -2.95 0.75 -8.42
N VAL A 93 -2.66 -0.54 -8.64
CA VAL A 93 -2.59 -1.54 -7.58
C VAL A 93 -1.49 -1.19 -6.58
N GLU A 94 -0.30 -0.83 -7.05
CA GLU A 94 0.83 -0.44 -6.21
C GLU A 94 0.50 0.79 -5.36
N LYS A 95 -0.05 1.84 -5.96
CA LYS A 95 -0.45 3.05 -5.23
C LYS A 95 -1.52 2.77 -4.17
N LEU A 96 -2.51 1.93 -4.51
CA LEU A 96 -3.55 1.55 -3.57
C LEU A 96 -3.01 0.72 -2.40
N THR A 97 -2.14 -0.26 -2.66
CA THR A 97 -1.56 -1.10 -1.61
C THR A 97 -0.62 -0.31 -0.73
N ARG A 98 0.19 0.58 -1.30
CA ARG A 98 1.09 1.48 -0.55
C ARG A 98 0.30 2.41 0.37
N ALA A 99 -0.73 3.09 -0.15
CA ALA A 99 -1.63 3.90 0.67
C ALA A 99 -2.29 3.09 1.79
N MET A 100 -2.73 1.85 1.51
CA MET A 100 -3.28 0.97 2.53
C MET A 100 -2.25 0.55 3.59
N VAL A 101 -1.01 0.24 3.22
CA VAL A 101 0.08 -0.05 4.17
C VAL A 101 0.32 1.15 5.07
N SER A 102 0.33 2.35 4.53
CA SER A 102 0.57 3.57 5.30
C SER A 102 -0.55 3.91 6.26
N LEU A 103 -1.80 3.61 5.89
CA LEU A 103 -2.99 3.95 6.67
C LEU A 103 -3.51 2.79 7.53
N VAL A 104 -2.92 1.61 7.52
CA VAL A 104 -3.51 0.45 8.21
C VAL A 104 -3.67 0.63 9.72
N GLU A 105 -2.83 1.42 10.41
CA GLU A 105 -3.05 1.70 11.84
C GLU A 105 -4.34 2.52 12.06
N PRO A 106 -4.50 3.72 11.46
CA PRO A 106 -5.73 4.49 11.63
C PRO A 106 -6.95 3.88 10.92
N CYS A 107 -6.78 3.12 9.84
CA CYS A 107 -7.89 2.60 9.03
C CYS A 107 -8.22 1.12 9.30
N ARG A 108 -7.67 0.53 10.36
CA ARG A 108 -7.76 -0.93 10.58
C ARG A 108 -9.21 -1.42 10.62
N GLN A 109 -10.06 -0.72 11.35
CA GLN A 109 -11.46 -1.12 11.52
C GLN A 109 -12.23 -1.02 10.21
N GLU A 110 -12.00 0.05 9.44
CA GLU A 110 -12.64 0.32 8.17
C GLU A 110 -12.17 -0.66 7.09
N PHE A 111 -10.90 -1.05 7.09
CA PHE A 111 -10.39 -2.07 6.18
C PHE A 111 -11.01 -3.44 6.48
N LEU A 112 -11.13 -3.80 7.76
CA LEU A 112 -11.76 -5.05 8.20
C LEU A 112 -13.29 -5.06 8.07
N ALA A 113 -13.91 -3.91 7.82
CA ALA A 113 -15.36 -3.83 7.62
C ALA A 113 -15.82 -4.44 6.28
N ASP A 114 -14.93 -4.59 5.28
CA ASP A 114 -15.25 -5.38 4.08
C ASP A 114 -14.95 -6.87 4.33
N PRO A 115 -15.96 -7.76 4.30
CA PRO A 115 -15.76 -9.18 4.60
C PRO A 115 -14.90 -9.92 3.56
N HIS A 116 -14.59 -9.30 2.42
CA HIS A 116 -13.76 -9.88 1.36
C HIS A 116 -12.31 -9.40 1.38
N VAL A 117 -11.95 -8.48 2.29
CA VAL A 117 -10.61 -7.87 2.31
C VAL A 117 -9.51 -8.92 2.45
N GLU A 118 -9.71 -9.95 3.27
CA GLU A 118 -8.73 -11.04 3.45
C GLU A 118 -8.50 -11.79 2.13
N LYS A 119 -9.59 -12.19 1.46
CA LYS A 119 -9.51 -12.87 0.15
C LYS A 119 -8.86 -11.98 -0.91
N LEU A 120 -9.15 -10.69 -0.91
CA LEU A 120 -8.54 -9.72 -1.83
C LEU A 120 -7.02 -9.64 -1.62
N ILE A 121 -6.57 -9.50 -0.37
CA ILE A 121 -5.14 -9.44 -0.03
C ILE A 121 -4.43 -10.75 -0.39
N LEU A 122 -5.02 -11.89 -0.08
CA LEU A 122 -4.47 -13.21 -0.44
C LEU A 122 -4.35 -13.40 -1.96
N GLY A 123 -5.40 -13.07 -2.70
CA GLY A 123 -5.41 -13.16 -4.16
C GLY A 123 -4.35 -12.24 -4.79
N LEU A 124 -4.21 -11.03 -4.24
CA LEU A 124 -3.21 -10.07 -4.70
C LEU A 124 -1.77 -10.57 -4.48
N ILE A 125 -1.47 -11.15 -3.31
CA ILE A 125 -0.17 -11.77 -3.03
C ILE A 125 0.11 -12.91 -4.01
N GLN A 126 -0.88 -13.76 -4.29
CA GLN A 126 -0.72 -14.88 -5.22
C GLN A 126 -0.43 -14.39 -6.65
N TRP A 127 -1.12 -13.35 -7.11
CA TRP A 127 -0.89 -12.77 -8.43
C TRP A 127 0.48 -12.12 -8.56
N LEU A 128 0.90 -11.31 -7.58
CA LEU A 128 2.23 -10.70 -7.57
C LEU A 128 3.34 -11.75 -7.54
N LYS A 129 3.17 -12.84 -6.78
CA LYS A 129 4.10 -13.98 -6.81
C LYS A 129 4.13 -14.67 -8.17
N GLY A 130 2.98 -14.78 -8.85
CA GLY A 130 2.91 -15.28 -10.22
C GLY A 130 3.71 -14.42 -11.21
N LEU A 131 3.63 -13.10 -11.08
CA LEU A 131 4.44 -12.16 -11.88
C LEU A 131 5.93 -12.28 -11.54
N ALA A 132 6.28 -12.39 -10.26
CA ALA A 132 7.65 -12.54 -9.79
C ALA A 132 8.33 -13.83 -10.32
N LEU A 133 7.58 -14.91 -10.52
CA LEU A 133 8.13 -16.12 -11.15
C LEU A 133 8.58 -15.86 -12.59
N GLY A 134 7.89 -14.95 -13.30
CA GLY A 134 8.27 -14.52 -14.65
C GLY A 134 9.55 -13.66 -14.69
N GLU A 135 9.86 -12.90 -13.63
CA GLU A 135 11.10 -12.12 -13.52
C GLU A 135 12.35 -13.02 -13.46
N VAL A 136 12.23 -14.23 -12.91
CA VAL A 136 13.38 -15.15 -12.72
C VAL A 136 13.86 -15.76 -14.05
N ASP A 137 12.97 -15.85 -15.05
CA ASP A 137 13.30 -16.34 -16.38
C ASP A 137 13.94 -15.25 -17.27
N GLU A 138 13.79 -13.97 -16.89
CA GLU A 138 14.52 -12.85 -17.50
C GLU A 138 15.83 -12.65 -16.72
N THR A 139 16.97 -12.69 -17.41
CA THR A 139 18.33 -12.61 -16.82
C THR A 139 18.67 -11.31 -16.07
N ASP A 140 17.68 -10.46 -15.80
CA ASP A 140 17.80 -9.12 -15.22
C ASP A 140 16.62 -8.76 -14.28
N GLY A 141 16.01 -9.77 -13.63
CA GLY A 141 14.95 -9.54 -12.65
C GLY A 141 15.44 -8.69 -11.46
N ASP A 142 14.94 -7.46 -11.34
CA ASP A 142 15.25 -6.53 -10.25
C ASP A 142 14.51 -6.87 -8.93
N GLY A 143 13.66 -7.90 -8.96
CA GLY A 143 12.86 -8.35 -7.84
C GLY A 143 11.70 -7.42 -7.49
N TYR A 144 11.30 -6.54 -8.40
CA TYR A 144 10.23 -5.58 -8.20
C TYR A 144 8.91 -6.23 -7.76
N TYR A 145 8.41 -7.26 -8.45
CA TYR A 145 7.16 -7.93 -8.06
C TYR A 145 7.28 -8.68 -6.74
N SER A 146 8.46 -9.24 -6.46
CA SER A 146 8.77 -9.88 -5.17
C SER A 146 8.69 -8.86 -4.01
N GLY A 147 9.26 -7.68 -4.21
CA GLY A 147 9.20 -6.57 -3.26
C GLY A 147 7.76 -6.11 -3.00
N LEU A 148 6.97 -5.95 -4.06
CA LEU A 148 5.56 -5.57 -3.94
C LEU A 148 4.73 -6.66 -3.23
N ALA A 149 4.99 -7.94 -3.51
CA ALA A 149 4.31 -9.05 -2.84
C ALA A 149 4.57 -9.06 -1.31
N GLU A 150 5.81 -8.78 -0.88
CA GLU A 150 6.15 -8.69 0.54
C GLU A 150 5.52 -7.45 1.21
N GLN A 151 5.39 -6.32 0.51
CA GLN A 151 4.64 -5.16 1.02
C GLN A 151 3.16 -5.50 1.28
N VAL A 152 2.50 -6.17 0.34
CA VAL A 152 1.09 -6.59 0.50
C VAL A 152 0.94 -7.64 1.60
N LYS A 153 1.92 -8.52 1.75
CA LYS A 153 1.95 -9.49 2.86
C LYS A 153 2.11 -8.78 4.22
N SER A 154 2.95 -7.75 4.30
CA SER A 154 3.08 -6.91 5.50
C SER A 154 1.75 -6.24 5.88
N LEU A 155 1.00 -5.73 4.89
CA LEU A 155 -0.37 -5.24 5.10
C LEU A 155 -1.27 -6.32 5.69
N GLY A 156 -1.29 -7.52 5.11
CA GLY A 156 -2.09 -8.63 5.62
C GLY A 156 -1.71 -9.06 7.04
N SER A 157 -0.43 -9.04 7.40
CA SER A 157 0.03 -9.32 8.77
C SER A 157 -0.48 -8.27 9.76
N ARG A 158 -0.41 -6.98 9.40
CA ARG A 158 -0.91 -5.87 10.26
C ARG A 158 -2.43 -5.87 10.42
N LEU A 159 -3.14 -6.39 9.42
CA LEU A 159 -4.57 -6.66 9.49
C LEU A 159 -4.90 -7.91 10.32
N GLY A 160 -3.94 -8.80 10.56
CA GLY A 160 -4.09 -10.01 11.36
C GLY A 160 -4.46 -11.26 10.56
N PHE A 161 -4.26 -11.26 9.23
CA PHE A 161 -4.54 -12.42 8.37
C PHE A 161 -3.44 -13.47 8.40
N PHE A 162 -2.22 -13.08 8.76
CA PHE A 162 -1.07 -13.97 8.88
C PHE A 162 -0.58 -14.01 10.31
N HIS A 163 -0.30 -15.20 10.83
CA HIS A 163 0.39 -15.34 12.10
C HIS A 163 1.87 -15.06 11.87
N THR A 164 2.40 -13.99 12.44
CA THR A 164 3.84 -13.83 12.60
C THR A 164 4.27 -14.76 13.73
N ASN A 165 4.78 -15.94 13.38
CA ASN A 165 5.55 -16.73 14.34
C ASN A 165 6.82 -15.92 14.66
N HIS A 166 6.77 -15.13 15.73
CA HIS A 166 7.97 -14.67 16.39
C HIS A 166 8.59 -15.88 17.08
N THR A 167 9.59 -16.46 16.43
CA THR A 167 10.65 -17.27 17.06
C THR A 167 11.89 -16.42 17.20
#